data_AF-A8HVP2-F1
#
_entry.id   AF-A8HVP2-F1
#
_cell.length_a   1.000
_cell.length_b   1.000
_cell.length_c   1.000
_cell.angle_alpha   90.00
_cell.angle_beta   90.00
_cell.angle_gamma   90.00
#
_symmetry.space_group_name_H-M   'P 1'
#
loop_
_entity.id
_entity.type
_entity.pdbx_description
1 polymer ?
#
loop_
_entity_poly.entity_id
_entity_poly.type
_entity_poly.pdbx_seq_one_letter_code
_entity_poly.pdbx_strand_id
1 'polypeptide(L)'
;MGSLVQGDDFQHILRLLNTNVDGKNKIMYAMTAIRGIGRRFSNLVCKKAEVDLRKRAGECSADELERMMGIVANPRAYKIPDWFLNRQKDHKTGRFSQLTSSQLDTVMRDDLERLKKIRNHRGLRHYWGLRVRGQHTKTTGRAGKTVGVAKKK
;
A
#
# COMPACT_ATOMS: atom_id res chain seq x y z
N MET A 1 14.71 -10.17 -25.39
CA MET A 1 14.09 -10.16 -26.72
C MET A 1 12.60 -10.10 -26.50
N GLY A 2 11.99 -8.92 -26.63
CA GLY A 2 10.52 -8.79 -26.59
C GLY A 2 9.96 -9.21 -27.94
N SER A 3 8.82 -9.90 -27.93
CA SER A 3 8.08 -10.22 -29.16
C SER A 3 7.82 -8.94 -29.95
N LEU A 4 8.19 -8.94 -31.23
CA LEU A 4 8.03 -7.82 -32.17
C LEU A 4 6.56 -7.54 -32.53
N VAL A 5 5.66 -8.46 -32.20
CA VAL A 5 4.23 -8.37 -32.48
C VAL A 5 3.50 -8.23 -31.14
N GLN A 6 2.69 -7.18 -31.02
CA GLN A 6 1.74 -7.03 -29.94
C GLN A 6 0.71 -8.15 -30.11
N GLY A 7 0.77 -9.18 -29.27
CA GLY A 7 -0.22 -10.26 -29.32
C GLY A 7 -1.62 -9.69 -29.07
N ASP A 8 -2.63 -10.27 -29.71
CA ASP A 8 -4.04 -9.86 -29.58
C ASP A 8 -4.54 -9.89 -28.11
N ASP A 9 -3.86 -10.64 -27.24
CA ASP A 9 -4.20 -10.83 -25.83
C ASP A 9 -3.58 -9.78 -24.88
N PHE A 10 -3.01 -8.68 -25.39
CA PHE A 10 -2.40 -7.66 -24.52
C PHE A 10 -3.44 -6.86 -23.73
N GLN A 11 -3.41 -6.98 -22.40
CA GLN A 11 -4.27 -6.21 -21.52
C GLN A 11 -3.66 -4.85 -21.16
N HIS A 12 -4.23 -3.78 -21.70
CA HIS A 12 -3.76 -2.42 -21.43
C HIS A 12 -4.05 -1.94 -19.99
N ILE A 13 -5.21 -2.31 -19.45
CA ILE A 13 -5.62 -1.92 -18.10
C ILE A 13 -6.03 -3.17 -17.34
N LEU A 14 -5.36 -3.40 -16.23
CA LEU A 14 -5.62 -4.51 -15.33
C LEU A 14 -6.35 -3.97 -14.10
N ARG A 15 -7.39 -4.65 -13.64
CA ARG A 15 -8.06 -4.30 -12.39
C ARG A 15 -7.67 -5.29 -11.30
N LEU A 16 -6.85 -4.85 -10.36
CA LEU A 16 -6.30 -5.68 -9.29
C LEU A 16 -6.59 -5.02 -7.93
N LEU A 17 -7.12 -5.80 -6.97
CA LEU A 17 -7.39 -5.36 -5.59
C LEU A 17 -8.10 -3.99 -5.49
N ASN A 18 -9.16 -3.80 -6.28
CA ASN A 18 -9.95 -2.55 -6.38
C ASN A 18 -9.21 -1.33 -6.96
N THR A 19 -8.05 -1.53 -7.60
CA THR A 19 -7.28 -0.46 -8.24
C THR A 19 -7.04 -0.76 -9.72
N ASN A 20 -6.92 0.31 -10.52
CA ASN A 20 -6.55 0.20 -11.93
C ASN A 20 -5.02 0.23 -12.04
N VAL A 21 -4.47 -0.76 -12.74
CA VAL A 21 -3.04 -0.96 -12.95
C VAL A 21 -2.76 -0.87 -14.44
N ASP A 22 -1.72 -0.12 -14.80
CA ASP A 22 -1.31 0.07 -16.20
C ASP A 22 -0.49 -1.12 -16.69
N GLY A 23 -0.99 -1.79 -17.74
CA GLY A 23 -0.41 -2.96 -18.37
C GLY A 23 0.89 -2.68 -19.13
N LYS A 24 1.14 -1.43 -19.53
CA LYS A 24 2.37 -1.06 -20.27
C LYS A 24 3.60 -1.11 -19.39
N ASN A 25 3.45 -0.88 -18.08
CA ASN A 25 4.57 -0.90 -17.15
C ASN A 25 5.03 -2.33 -16.86
N LYS A 26 6.31 -2.47 -16.50
CA LYS A 26 6.83 -3.76 -16.02
C LYS A 26 6.07 -4.18 -14.77
N ILE A 27 5.82 -5.47 -14.62
CA ILE A 27 4.99 -6.02 -13.54
C ILE A 27 5.41 -5.54 -12.15
N MET A 28 6.73 -5.49 -11.88
CA MET A 28 7.27 -5.04 -10.60
C MET A 28 6.81 -3.62 -10.23
N TYR A 29 6.77 -2.71 -11.20
CA TYR A 29 6.36 -1.32 -10.99
C TYR A 29 4.84 -1.16 -11.08
N ALA A 30 4.19 -1.89 -11.98
CA ALA A 30 2.75 -1.86 -12.17
C ALA A 30 2.01 -2.17 -10.85
N MET A 31 2.45 -3.20 -10.11
CA MET A 31 1.85 -3.55 -8.81
C MET A 31 1.95 -2.45 -7.75
N THR A 32 2.90 -1.52 -7.86
CA THR A 32 3.07 -0.45 -6.85
C THR A 32 1.96 0.61 -6.89
N ALA A 33 1.11 0.58 -7.93
CA ALA A 33 -0.12 1.35 -7.95
C ALA A 33 -1.10 0.92 -6.85
N ILE A 34 -1.02 -0.33 -6.39
CA ILE A 34 -1.83 -0.84 -5.28
C ILE A 34 -1.27 -0.29 -3.98
N ARG A 35 -2.09 0.47 -3.24
CA ARG A 35 -1.72 1.00 -1.93
C ARG A 35 -1.41 -0.16 -0.96
N GLY A 36 -0.25 -0.07 -0.30
CA GLY A 36 0.26 -1.13 0.57
C GLY A 36 1.30 -2.04 -0.08
N ILE A 37 1.47 -2.00 -1.41
CA ILE A 37 2.49 -2.75 -2.14
C ILE A 37 3.61 -1.80 -2.58
N GLY A 38 4.83 -2.02 -2.07
CA GLY A 38 6.02 -1.29 -2.47
C GLY A 38 6.88 -2.06 -3.49
N ARG A 39 7.91 -1.40 -4.05
CA ARG A 39 8.83 -2.00 -5.04
C ARG A 39 9.47 -3.31 -4.54
N ARG A 40 9.96 -3.32 -3.29
CA ARG A 40 10.56 -4.53 -2.68
C ARG A 40 9.55 -5.64 -2.47
N PHE A 41 8.34 -5.29 -2.03
CA PHE A 41 7.27 -6.28 -1.80
C PHE A 41 6.82 -6.89 -3.12
N SER A 42 6.57 -6.06 -4.13
CA SER A 42 6.24 -6.48 -5.49
C SER A 42 7.30 -7.41 -6.09
N ASN A 43 8.59 -7.07 -5.97
CA ASN A 43 9.68 -7.93 -6.42
C ASN A 43 9.66 -9.30 -5.71
N LEU A 44 9.47 -9.31 -4.39
CA LEU A 44 9.36 -10.56 -3.63
C LEU A 44 8.17 -11.41 -4.10
N VAL A 45 7.01 -10.79 -4.30
CA VAL A 45 5.80 -11.47 -4.77
C VAL A 45 6.03 -12.06 -6.16
N CYS A 46 6.59 -11.28 -7.11
CA CYS A 46 6.90 -11.78 -8.45
C CYS A 46 7.85 -12.98 -8.42
N LYS A 47 8.90 -12.91 -7.58
CA LYS A 47 9.86 -14.02 -7.40
C LYS A 47 9.20 -15.26 -6.80
N LYS A 48 8.27 -15.09 -5.86
CA LYS A 48 7.54 -16.20 -5.22
C LYS A 48 6.45 -16.79 -6.12
N ALA A 49 5.89 -15.98 -7.00
CA ALA A 49 4.92 -16.40 -8.01
C ALA A 49 5.59 -17.00 -9.27
N GLU A 50 6.93 -17.01 -9.32
CA GLU A 50 7.72 -17.47 -10.47
C GLU A 50 7.43 -16.69 -11.77
N VAL A 51 7.10 -15.40 -11.64
CA VAL A 51 6.86 -14.51 -12.77
C VAL A 51 8.13 -13.75 -13.12
N ASP A 52 8.48 -13.71 -14.41
CA ASP A 52 9.64 -12.94 -14.88
C ASP A 52 9.42 -11.43 -14.66
N LEU A 53 10.39 -10.79 -14.01
CA LEU A 53 10.35 -9.37 -13.69
C LEU A 53 10.51 -8.46 -14.92
N ARG A 54 10.99 -8.99 -16.05
CA ARG A 54 11.14 -8.23 -17.30
C ARG A 54 9.84 -8.14 -18.08
N LYS A 55 8.88 -9.04 -17.84
CA LYS A 55 7.55 -9.02 -18.47
C LYS A 55 6.79 -7.73 -18.16
N ARG A 56 5.96 -7.31 -19.11
CA ARG A 56 4.98 -6.26 -18.88
C ARG A 56 3.77 -6.82 -18.14
N ALA A 57 3.11 -5.97 -17.36
CA ALA A 57 1.93 -6.41 -16.62
C ALA A 57 0.82 -6.89 -17.57
N GLY A 58 0.65 -6.23 -18.73
CA GLY A 58 -0.35 -6.61 -19.74
C GLY A 58 -0.07 -7.91 -20.50
N GLU A 59 1.12 -8.48 -20.34
CA GLU A 59 1.50 -9.78 -20.91
C GLU A 59 1.28 -10.93 -19.91
N CYS A 60 0.81 -10.64 -18.70
CA CYS A 60 0.63 -11.65 -17.66
C CYS A 60 -0.67 -12.43 -17.89
N SER A 61 -0.58 -13.75 -17.72
CA SER A 61 -1.76 -14.62 -17.74
C SER A 61 -2.65 -14.41 -16.51
N ALA A 62 -3.94 -14.75 -16.63
CA ALA A 62 -4.87 -14.68 -15.50
C ALA A 62 -4.39 -15.52 -14.31
N ASP A 63 -3.83 -16.70 -14.56
CA ASP A 63 -3.33 -17.62 -13.54
C ASP A 63 -2.09 -17.08 -12.81
N GLU A 64 -1.19 -16.39 -13.51
CA GLU A 64 -0.06 -15.69 -12.89
C GLU A 64 -0.56 -14.57 -11.97
N LEU A 65 -1.55 -13.80 -12.41
CA LEU A 65 -2.17 -12.73 -11.61
C LEU A 65 -2.87 -13.29 -10.36
N GLU A 66 -3.61 -14.39 -10.48
CA GLU A 66 -4.28 -15.02 -9.35
C GLU A 66 -3.28 -15.55 -8.32
N ARG A 67 -2.20 -16.22 -8.76
CA ARG A 67 -1.12 -16.65 -7.88
C ARG A 67 -0.49 -15.48 -7.12
N MET A 68 -0.23 -14.37 -7.82
CA MET A 68 0.30 -13.16 -7.18
C MET A 68 -0.67 -12.58 -6.16
N MET A 69 -1.97 -12.54 -6.46
CA MET A 69 -3.00 -12.08 -5.52
C MET A 69 -3.11 -13.01 -4.30
N GLY A 70 -3.01 -14.33 -4.49
CA GLY A 70 -2.98 -15.31 -3.41
C GLY A 70 -1.81 -15.10 -2.45
N ILE A 71 -0.62 -14.79 -2.98
CA ILE A 71 0.58 -14.47 -2.18
C ILE A 71 0.40 -13.16 -1.40
N VAL A 72 -0.18 -12.14 -2.03
CA VAL A 72 -0.43 -10.85 -1.40
C VAL A 72 -1.43 -10.98 -0.25
N ALA A 73 -2.49 -11.76 -0.43
CA ALA A 73 -3.51 -11.99 0.60
C ALA A 73 -2.96 -12.79 1.80
N ASN A 74 -2.18 -13.84 1.53
CA ASN A 74 -1.66 -14.76 2.56
C ASN A 74 -0.14 -14.91 2.51
N PRO A 75 0.64 -13.85 2.78
CA PRO A 75 2.10 -13.85 2.58
C PRO A 75 2.83 -14.88 3.46
N ARG A 76 2.29 -15.18 4.65
CA ARG A 76 2.90 -16.12 5.60
C ARG A 76 2.89 -17.56 5.08
N ALA A 77 1.85 -17.95 4.33
CA ALA A 77 1.76 -19.28 3.74
C ALA A 77 2.88 -19.53 2.72
N TYR A 78 3.35 -18.47 2.06
CA TYR A 78 4.42 -18.51 1.05
C TYR A 78 5.82 -18.24 1.63
N LYS A 79 5.99 -18.46 2.95
CA LYS A 79 7.25 -18.30 3.67
C LYS A 79 7.83 -16.87 3.62
N ILE A 80 6.96 -15.85 3.55
CA ILE A 80 7.39 -14.45 3.73
C ILE A 80 7.51 -14.17 5.23
N PRO A 81 8.65 -13.61 5.71
CA PRO A 81 8.84 -13.35 7.13
C PRO A 81 7.90 -12.29 7.71
N ASP A 82 7.53 -12.45 8.99
CA ASP A 82 6.61 -11.55 9.69
C ASP A 82 7.13 -10.09 9.78
N TRP A 83 8.45 -9.90 9.87
CA TRP A 83 9.08 -8.57 9.89
C TRP A 83 8.95 -7.80 8.57
N PHE A 84 8.62 -8.48 7.47
CA PHE A 84 8.46 -7.88 6.15
C PHE A 84 7.04 -7.33 5.91
N LEU A 85 6.09 -7.71 6.75
CA LEU A 85 4.69 -7.32 6.62
C LEU A 85 4.47 -5.89 7.13
N ASN A 86 3.52 -5.17 6.52
CA ASN A 86 3.27 -3.77 6.83
C ASN A 86 2.47 -3.55 8.14
N ARG A 87 1.68 -4.53 8.59
CA ARG A 87 0.95 -4.48 9.86
C ARG A 87 1.41 -5.61 10.76
N GLN A 88 2.34 -5.28 11.63
CA GLN A 88 2.90 -6.20 12.62
C GLN A 88 2.19 -6.04 13.95
N LYS A 89 1.82 -7.17 14.57
CA LYS A 89 1.18 -7.24 15.90
C LYS A 89 0.07 -6.20 16.08
N ASP A 90 -1.01 -6.36 15.33
CA ASP A 90 -2.14 -5.44 15.42
C ASP A 90 -2.71 -5.37 16.85
N HIS A 91 -3.07 -4.17 17.30
CA HIS A 91 -3.49 -3.93 18.69
C HIS A 91 -4.82 -4.59 19.07
N LYS A 92 -5.72 -4.83 18.09
CA LYS A 92 -7.01 -5.50 18.34
C LYS A 92 -6.86 -7.02 18.28
N THR A 93 -6.20 -7.52 17.24
CA THR A 93 -6.19 -8.95 16.90
C THR A 93 -4.90 -9.68 17.29
N GLY A 94 -3.81 -8.95 17.54
CA GLY A 94 -2.47 -9.50 17.78
C GLY A 94 -1.80 -10.12 16.55
N ARG A 95 -2.49 -10.16 15.40
CA ARG A 95 -2.03 -10.86 14.20
C ARG A 95 -1.07 -10.01 13.38
N PHE A 96 -0.28 -10.69 12.56
CA PHE A 96 0.57 -10.10 11.53
C PHE A 96 -0.12 -10.24 10.18
N SER A 97 -0.30 -9.13 9.48
CA SER A 97 -1.00 -9.12 8.19
C SER A 97 -0.35 -8.16 7.21
N GLN A 98 -0.57 -8.42 5.92
CA GLN A 98 -0.31 -7.47 4.86
C GLN A 98 -1.63 -6.79 4.49
N LEU A 99 -1.72 -5.50 4.76
CA LEU A 99 -2.89 -4.70 4.39
C LEU A 99 -2.72 -4.13 2.99
N THR A 100 -3.77 -4.24 2.16
CA THR A 100 -3.79 -3.72 0.79
C THR A 100 -5.00 -2.86 0.51
N SER A 101 -4.84 -1.94 -0.44
CA SER A 101 -5.87 -1.05 -0.98
C SER A 101 -6.77 -0.44 0.10
N SER A 102 -8.08 -0.70 0.07
CA SER A 102 -9.07 -0.10 0.97
C SER A 102 -8.88 -0.54 2.42
N GLN A 103 -8.40 -1.76 2.68
CA GLN A 103 -8.23 -2.27 4.03
C GLN A 103 -7.18 -1.46 4.81
N LEU A 104 -6.10 -1.06 4.13
CA LEU A 104 -5.06 -0.23 4.72
C LEU A 104 -5.62 1.13 5.15
N ASP A 105 -6.52 1.71 4.36
CA ASP A 105 -7.11 3.02 4.61
C ASP A 105 -8.05 3.00 5.79
N THR A 106 -8.90 1.97 5.85
CA THR A 106 -9.82 1.74 6.97
C THR A 106 -9.05 1.56 8.27
N VAL A 107 -8.01 0.72 8.29
CA VAL A 107 -7.19 0.50 9.50
C VAL A 107 -6.48 1.78 9.93
N MET A 108 -5.93 2.55 8.98
CA MET A 108 -5.27 3.81 9.30
C MET A 108 -6.25 4.83 9.91
N ARG A 109 -7.48 4.87 9.41
CA ARG A 109 -8.53 5.73 9.97
C ARG A 109 -8.90 5.31 11.39
N ASP A 110 -9.14 4.03 11.61
CA ASP A 110 -9.44 3.45 12.94
C ASP A 110 -8.34 3.75 13.96
N ASP A 111 -7.07 3.60 13.57
CA ASP A 111 -5.92 3.89 14.44
C ASP A 111 -5.90 5.36 14.87
N LEU A 112 -6.16 6.28 13.92
CA LEU A 112 -6.21 7.71 14.19
C LEU A 112 -7.41 8.08 15.05
N GLU A 113 -8.57 7.51 14.80
CA GLU A 113 -9.78 7.72 15.62
C GLU A 113 -9.57 7.23 17.05
N ARG A 114 -8.93 6.07 17.24
CA ARG A 114 -8.55 5.58 18.57
C ARG A 114 -7.64 6.56 19.30
N LEU A 115 -6.60 7.06 18.64
CA LEU A 115 -5.67 8.04 19.24
C LEU A 115 -6.37 9.37 19.58
N LYS A 116 -7.32 9.81 18.75
CA LYS A 116 -8.15 11.00 19.00
C LYS A 116 -9.07 10.82 20.20
N LYS A 117 -9.73 9.66 20.33
CA LYS A 117 -10.62 9.33 21.46
C LYS A 117 -9.86 9.31 22.79
N ILE A 118 -8.66 8.74 22.82
CA ILE A 118 -7.78 8.72 24.02
C ILE A 118 -7.25 10.13 24.36
N ARG A 119 -7.31 11.08 23.42
CA ARG A 119 -6.71 12.43 23.53
C ARG A 119 -5.20 12.42 23.76
N ASN A 120 -4.50 11.44 23.21
CA ASN A 120 -3.03 11.45 23.19
C ASN A 120 -2.54 12.66 22.35
N HIS A 121 -1.44 13.30 22.74
CA HIS A 121 -0.81 14.40 21.99
C HIS A 121 -0.69 14.12 20.48
N ARG A 122 -0.29 12.90 20.08
CA ARG A 122 -0.23 12.52 18.66
C ARG A 122 -1.61 12.54 17.98
N GLY A 123 -2.64 12.03 18.67
CA GLY A 123 -4.02 12.02 18.18
C GLY A 123 -4.59 13.43 18.06
N LEU A 124 -4.37 14.29 19.05
CA LEU A 124 -4.76 15.69 19.03
C LEU A 124 -4.07 16.46 17.91
N ARG A 125 -2.77 16.23 17.66
CA ARG A 125 -2.07 16.82 16.51
C ARG A 125 -2.67 16.38 15.17
N HIS A 126 -3.02 15.10 15.03
CA HIS A 126 -3.74 14.63 13.84
C HIS A 126 -5.15 15.23 13.71
N TYR A 127 -5.82 15.53 14.82
CA TYR A 127 -7.11 16.22 14.82
C TYR A 127 -6.96 17.69 14.36
N TRP A 128 -5.94 18.39 14.84
CA TRP A 128 -5.65 19.78 14.46
C TRP A 128 -4.93 19.93 13.11
N GLY A 129 -4.57 18.83 12.43
CA GLY A 129 -3.83 18.89 11.16
C GLY A 129 -2.37 19.32 11.30
N LEU A 130 -1.77 19.19 12.49
CA LEU A 130 -0.37 19.50 12.74
C LEU A 130 0.53 18.29 12.46
N ARG A 131 1.80 18.56 12.09
CA ARG A 131 2.83 17.51 11.94
C ARG A 131 3.06 16.80 13.27
N VAL A 132 3.29 15.48 13.30
CA VAL A 132 3.19 14.71 14.57
C VAL A 132 4.53 14.37 15.24
N ARG A 133 5.67 14.50 14.54
CA ARG A 133 6.98 14.03 15.04
C ARG A 133 7.83 15.14 15.66
N GLY A 134 7.21 16.13 16.30
CA GLY A 134 7.93 17.19 17.03
C GLY A 134 8.56 18.29 16.17
N GLN A 135 8.14 18.43 14.90
CA GLN A 135 8.64 19.51 14.05
C GLN A 135 8.25 20.90 14.59
N HIS A 136 9.11 21.90 14.40
CA HIS A 136 8.86 23.30 14.72
C HIS A 136 7.67 23.86 13.94
N THR A 137 6.60 24.26 14.62
CA THR A 137 5.36 24.75 14.00
C THR A 137 5.44 26.19 13.51
N LYS A 138 6.47 26.96 13.92
CA LYS A 138 6.69 28.34 13.45
C LYS A 138 7.22 28.38 12.02
N THR A 139 8.15 27.51 11.65
CA THR A 139 8.83 27.57 10.34
C THR A 139 8.37 26.46 9.39
N THR A 140 7.89 25.33 9.89
CA THR A 140 7.54 24.17 9.05
C THR A 140 6.04 24.09 8.75
N GLY A 141 5.68 23.49 7.61
CA GLY A 141 4.27 23.25 7.24
C GLY A 141 3.55 24.44 6.59
N ARG A 142 4.29 25.43 6.07
CA ARG A 142 3.73 26.67 5.50
C ARG A 142 3.04 26.53 4.14
N ALA A 143 3.38 25.53 3.35
CA ALA A 143 2.71 25.23 2.07
C ALA A 143 1.41 24.40 2.23
N GLY A 144 1.06 24.02 3.46
CA GLY A 144 -0.12 23.21 3.76
C GLY A 144 -1.36 24.03 4.07
N LYS A 145 -2.41 23.34 4.49
CA LYS A 145 -3.68 23.94 4.93
C LYS A 145 -3.43 24.88 6.12
N THR A 146 -3.90 26.11 6.05
CA THR A 146 -3.83 27.08 7.16
C THR A 146 -4.57 26.49 8.38
N VAL A 147 -3.84 26.24 9.46
CA VAL A 147 -4.43 25.76 10.71
C VAL A 147 -5.03 26.99 11.41
N GLY A 148 -6.37 27.03 11.50
CA GLY A 148 -7.09 28.13 12.14
C GLY A 148 -6.76 28.26 13.63
N VAL A 149 -6.94 29.46 14.19
CA VAL A 149 -6.74 29.73 15.63
C VAL A 149 -8.05 29.47 16.37
N ALA A 150 -8.08 28.47 17.23
CA ALA A 150 -9.17 28.26 18.18
C ALA A 150 -8.85 28.99 19.48
N LYS A 151 -9.59 30.06 19.80
CA LYS A 151 -9.57 30.68 21.14
C LYS A 151 -10.73 30.13 21.95
N LYS A 152 -10.45 29.64 23.15
CA LYS A 152 -11.50 29.34 24.13
C LYS A 152 -11.97 30.68 24.71
N LYS A 153 -13.28 30.97 24.61
CA LYS A 153 -13.90 32.07 25.34
C LYS A 153 -13.93 31.77 26.83
#